data_AF-A0A9E9LCY2-F1
#
_entry.id   AF-A0A9E9LCY2-F1
#
_cell.length_a   1.000
_cell.length_b   1.000
_cell.length_c   1.000
_cell.angle_alpha   90.00
_cell.angle_beta   90.00
_cell.angle_gamma   90.00
#
_symmetry.space_group_name_H-M   'P 1'
#
loop_
_entity.id
_entity.type
_entity.pdbx_description
1 polymer ?
#
loop_
_entity_poly.entity_id
_entity_poly.type
_entity_poly.pdbx_seq_one_letter_code
_entity_poly.pdbx_strand_id
1 'polypeptide(L)'
;MGSMTENRIYTPLEVDLVYLWCDGSDPSFAARKAARMAAFGHVLTEDNAGDVRYVQHDELRYSLRSAFENVPWIRHIFIVTDSQRPVWLKDHPKISVVDHRQIIPAERLPLFSSIAIEMYLDRIPGLSEHFLYANDDMFFNRPLEVSDFYDYDRCPLVWASREQEKEMTRQVAADILDDDDRRDWLKTVVRAWMLYRKKAWAGNSLLHTSSFH
;
A
#
# COMPACT_ATOMS: atom_id res chain seq x y z
N MET A 1 31.85 36.19 14.83
CA MET A 1 31.23 36.10 13.49
C MET A 1 30.11 35.07 13.59
N GLY A 2 28.90 35.46 13.19
CA GLY A 2 27.64 34.86 13.63
C GLY A 2 27.40 33.42 13.17
N SER A 3 26.77 32.67 14.07
CA SER A 3 26.14 31.37 13.83
C SER A 3 25.08 31.50 12.75
N MET A 4 25.25 30.80 11.62
CA MET A 4 24.22 30.59 10.62
C MET A 4 23.30 29.48 11.12
N THR A 5 22.35 29.81 11.99
CA THR A 5 21.15 28.99 12.14
C THR A 5 20.30 29.25 10.90
N GLU A 6 20.47 28.41 9.87
CA GLU A 6 19.55 28.36 8.74
C GLU A 6 18.15 28.09 9.27
N ASN A 7 17.31 29.12 9.23
CA ASN A 7 15.91 29.07 9.57
C ASN A 7 15.20 28.35 8.42
N ARG A 8 15.38 27.02 8.32
CA ARG A 8 14.59 26.18 7.42
C ARG A 8 13.14 26.29 7.88
N ILE A 9 12.33 27.00 7.10
CA ILE A 9 10.88 27.03 7.29
C ILE A 9 10.42 25.56 7.17
N TYR A 10 10.10 24.95 8.30
CA TYR A 10 9.66 23.57 8.35
C TYR A 10 8.21 23.53 7.90
N THR A 11 7.98 23.39 6.60
CA THR A 11 6.63 23.10 6.11
C THR A 11 6.22 21.74 6.68
N PRO A 12 5.07 21.65 7.37
CA PRO A 12 4.55 20.36 7.84
C PRO A 12 4.46 19.38 6.68
N LEU A 13 4.79 18.11 6.95
CA LEU A 13 4.72 17.06 5.93
C LEU A 13 3.25 16.85 5.55
N GLU A 14 2.92 17.07 4.30
CA GLU A 14 1.60 16.74 3.77
C GLU A 14 1.54 15.25 3.46
N VAL A 15 0.74 14.51 4.22
CA VAL A 15 0.60 13.07 4.05
C VAL A 15 -0.85 12.72 3.73
N ASP A 16 -1.04 11.95 2.66
CA ASP A 16 -2.34 11.40 2.28
C ASP A 16 -2.50 9.95 2.73
N LEU A 17 -3.74 9.45 2.68
CA LEU A 17 -4.06 8.05 2.92
C LEU A 17 -4.78 7.47 1.71
N VAL A 18 -4.30 6.35 1.20
CA VAL A 18 -4.86 5.67 0.03
C VAL A 18 -5.41 4.31 0.46
N TYR A 19 -6.69 4.11 0.20
CA TYR A 19 -7.36 2.82 0.35
C TYR A 19 -7.55 2.16 -1.00
N LEU A 20 -7.41 0.83 -1.03
CA LEU A 20 -8.02 0.00 -2.06
C LEU A 20 -9.29 -0.64 -1.50
N TRP A 21 -10.37 -0.59 -2.28
CA TRP A 21 -11.64 -1.19 -1.90
C TRP A 21 -12.42 -1.65 -3.13
N CYS A 22 -13.07 -2.81 -3.01
CA CYS A 22 -14.08 -3.26 -3.97
C CYS A 22 -15.24 -3.94 -3.25
N ASP A 23 -16.45 -3.74 -3.77
CA ASP A 23 -17.60 -4.56 -3.42
C ASP A 23 -17.62 -5.79 -4.32
N GLY A 24 -17.22 -6.93 -3.75
CA GLY A 24 -17.25 -8.19 -4.48
C GLY A 24 -18.64 -8.79 -4.65
N SER A 25 -19.64 -8.30 -3.92
CA SER A 25 -21.04 -8.72 -4.09
C SER A 25 -21.72 -8.02 -5.28
N ASP A 26 -21.09 -6.99 -5.86
CA ASP A 26 -21.56 -6.32 -7.07
C ASP A 26 -21.60 -7.31 -8.26
N PRO A 27 -22.79 -7.62 -8.81
CA PRO A 27 -22.93 -8.55 -9.92
C PRO A 27 -22.15 -8.13 -11.17
N SER A 28 -22.00 -6.82 -11.40
CA SER A 28 -21.26 -6.28 -12.54
C SER A 28 -19.76 -6.55 -12.39
N PHE A 29 -19.22 -6.34 -11.19
CA PHE A 29 -17.83 -6.66 -10.87
C PHE A 29 -17.56 -8.16 -11.00
N ALA A 30 -18.41 -8.99 -10.38
CA ALA A 30 -18.31 -10.44 -10.44
C ALA A 30 -18.34 -10.96 -11.89
N ALA A 31 -19.24 -10.44 -12.72
CA ALA A 31 -19.33 -10.81 -14.14
C ALA A 31 -18.06 -10.42 -14.93
N ARG A 32 -17.52 -9.21 -14.75
CA ARG A 32 -16.28 -8.79 -15.42
C ARG A 32 -15.08 -9.63 -14.97
N LYS A 33 -14.99 -9.94 -13.68
CA LYS A 33 -13.92 -10.79 -13.12
C LYS A 33 -14.00 -12.21 -13.69
N ALA A 34 -15.18 -12.81 -13.69
CA ALA A 34 -15.40 -14.14 -14.27
C ALA A 34 -15.04 -14.20 -15.76
N ALA A 35 -15.47 -13.20 -16.54
CA ALA A 35 -15.15 -13.12 -17.97
C ALA A 35 -13.62 -13.00 -18.21
N ARG A 36 -12.92 -12.21 -17.40
CA ARG A 36 -11.46 -12.06 -17.47
C ARG A 36 -10.75 -13.37 -17.14
N MET A 37 -11.18 -14.09 -16.10
CA MET A 37 -10.58 -15.38 -15.74
C MET A 37 -10.79 -16.45 -16.82
N ALA A 38 -12.01 -16.53 -17.37
CA ALA A 38 -12.33 -17.44 -18.47
C ALA A 38 -11.45 -17.20 -19.71
N ALA A 39 -11.15 -15.95 -20.04
CA ALA A 39 -10.29 -15.59 -21.17
C ALA A 39 -8.84 -16.10 -21.04
N PHE A 40 -8.35 -16.32 -19.81
CA PHE A 40 -7.01 -16.86 -19.55
C PHE A 40 -7.02 -18.36 -19.24
N GLY A 41 -8.14 -19.05 -19.42
CA GLY A 41 -8.26 -20.49 -19.14
C GLY A 41 -8.13 -20.83 -17.65
N HIS A 42 -8.25 -19.84 -16.76
CA HIS A 42 -8.24 -20.07 -15.32
C HIS A 42 -9.66 -20.39 -14.83
N VAL A 43 -9.80 -21.51 -14.12
CA VAL A 43 -11.03 -21.84 -13.40
C VAL A 43 -11.12 -20.95 -12.16
N LEU A 44 -12.31 -20.43 -11.88
CA LEU A 44 -12.64 -19.80 -10.60
C LEU A 44 -12.44 -20.85 -9.48
N THR A 45 -11.29 -20.84 -8.82
CA THR A 45 -11.09 -21.58 -7.56
C THR A 45 -11.82 -20.86 -6.44
N GLU A 46 -12.25 -21.53 -5.36
CA GLU A 46 -12.91 -20.87 -4.22
C GLU A 46 -12.10 -19.66 -3.68
N ASP A 47 -10.77 -19.76 -3.71
CA ASP A 47 -9.84 -18.67 -3.40
C ASP A 47 -9.93 -17.45 -4.33
N ASN A 48 -10.36 -17.63 -5.57
CA ASN A 48 -10.53 -16.56 -6.57
C ASN A 48 -12.01 -16.20 -6.82
N ALA A 49 -12.93 -17.11 -6.50
CA ALA A 49 -14.38 -17.03 -6.64
C ALA A 49 -15.05 -16.33 -5.46
N GLY A 50 -14.43 -16.37 -4.27
CA GLY A 50 -14.63 -15.39 -3.23
C GLY A 50 -16.01 -15.38 -2.55
N ASP A 51 -16.73 -16.50 -2.46
CA ASP A 51 -18.00 -16.51 -1.70
C ASP A 51 -17.80 -16.15 -0.21
N VAL A 52 -16.59 -16.40 0.34
CA VAL A 52 -16.19 -16.04 1.72
C VAL A 52 -15.43 -14.71 1.80
N ARG A 53 -14.77 -14.27 0.71
CA ARG A 53 -13.97 -13.02 0.69
C ARG A 53 -14.79 -11.78 0.31
N TYR A 54 -16.04 -11.94 -0.09
CA TYR A 54 -16.94 -10.84 -0.47
C TYR A 54 -18.05 -10.58 0.53
N VAL A 55 -18.01 -11.22 1.69
CA VAL A 55 -18.87 -10.83 2.82
C VAL A 55 -18.39 -9.47 3.31
N GLN A 56 -19.00 -8.40 2.80
CA GLN A 56 -18.70 -7.03 3.22
C GLN A 56 -19.09 -6.85 4.69
N HIS A 57 -18.12 -6.67 5.58
CA HIS A 57 -18.36 -6.42 7.02
C HIS A 57 -18.35 -4.93 7.39
N ASP A 58 -18.57 -4.06 6.40
CA ASP A 58 -18.38 -2.61 6.54
C ASP A 58 -16.94 -2.25 6.98
N GLU A 59 -15.92 -3.09 6.69
CA GLU A 59 -14.54 -2.87 7.17
C GLU A 59 -14.02 -1.46 6.82
N LEU A 60 -14.14 -1.05 5.55
CA LEU A 60 -13.74 0.29 5.11
C LEU A 60 -14.39 1.40 5.95
N ARG A 61 -15.66 1.23 6.34
CA ARG A 61 -16.39 2.23 7.14
C ARG A 61 -15.77 2.37 8.53
N TYR A 62 -15.41 1.27 9.15
CA TYR A 62 -14.76 1.27 10.46
C TYR A 62 -13.29 1.70 10.35
N SER A 63 -12.60 1.34 9.27
CA SER A 63 -11.23 1.76 8.99
C SER A 63 -11.14 3.28 8.85
N LEU A 64 -12.03 3.90 8.05
CA LEU A 64 -12.12 5.36 7.92
C LEU A 64 -12.41 6.07 9.25
N ARG A 65 -13.26 5.49 10.11
CA ARG A 65 -13.50 6.02 11.47
C ARG A 65 -12.25 5.96 12.33
N SER A 66 -11.53 4.85 12.25
CA SER A 66 -10.26 4.68 12.98
C SER A 66 -9.22 5.70 12.51
N ALA A 67 -9.14 5.96 11.20
CA ALA A 67 -8.24 6.95 10.63
C ALA A 67 -8.60 8.38 11.08
N PHE A 68 -9.89 8.71 11.07
CA PHE A 68 -10.37 10.03 11.51
C PHE A 68 -10.01 10.32 12.98
N GLU A 69 -10.09 9.32 13.85
CA GLU A 69 -9.76 9.46 15.28
C GLU A 69 -8.24 9.49 15.52
N ASN A 70 -7.48 8.61 14.86
CA ASN A 70 -6.12 8.29 15.27
C ASN A 70 -5.01 8.92 14.41
N VAL A 71 -5.32 9.33 13.18
CA VAL A 71 -4.37 10.03 12.29
C VAL A 71 -5.00 11.32 11.71
N PRO A 72 -5.44 12.26 12.57
CA PRO A 72 -6.16 13.46 12.13
C PRO A 72 -5.32 14.42 11.28
N TRP A 73 -3.99 14.24 11.26
CA TRP A 73 -3.04 14.98 10.44
C TRP A 73 -3.05 14.58 8.96
N ILE A 74 -3.75 13.50 8.58
CA ILE A 74 -3.95 13.15 7.17
C ILE A 74 -4.62 14.32 6.44
N ARG A 75 -3.96 14.74 5.36
CA ARG A 75 -4.39 15.85 4.52
C ARG A 75 -5.62 15.46 3.72
N HIS A 76 -5.52 14.38 2.94
CA HIS A 76 -6.60 13.86 2.09
C HIS A 76 -6.64 12.33 2.09
N ILE A 77 -7.83 11.76 1.89
CA ILE A 77 -8.05 10.32 1.77
C ILE A 77 -8.53 10.00 0.35
N PHE A 78 -7.83 9.11 -0.34
CA PHE A 78 -8.23 8.58 -1.64
C PHE A 78 -8.71 7.14 -1.47
N ILE A 79 -9.87 6.82 -2.04
CA ILE A 79 -10.42 5.46 -2.05
C ILE A 79 -10.44 5.00 -3.50
N VAL A 80 -9.50 4.14 -3.88
CA VAL A 80 -9.38 3.60 -5.22
C VAL A 80 -10.28 2.38 -5.37
N THR A 81 -11.10 2.37 -6.43
CA THR A 81 -12.17 1.40 -6.67
C THR A 81 -12.23 0.94 -8.13
N ASP A 82 -12.99 -0.13 -8.43
CA ASP A 82 -13.34 -0.52 -9.81
C ASP A 82 -14.79 -0.13 -10.13
N SER A 83 -15.01 1.11 -10.58
CA SER A 83 -16.33 1.61 -10.98
C SER A 83 -17.41 1.54 -9.89
N GLN A 84 -17.00 1.59 -8.62
CA GLN A 84 -17.85 1.40 -7.46
C GLN A 84 -17.76 2.59 -6.50
N ARG A 85 -18.79 2.75 -5.67
CA ARG A 85 -18.80 3.72 -4.57
C ARG A 85 -19.55 3.12 -3.39
N PRO A 86 -18.96 3.08 -2.18
CA PRO A 86 -19.69 2.59 -1.01
C PRO A 86 -20.97 3.41 -0.80
N VAL A 87 -22.12 2.73 -0.72
CA VAL A 87 -23.44 3.40 -0.65
C VAL A 87 -23.61 4.26 0.61
N TRP A 88 -22.93 3.89 1.69
CA TRP A 88 -22.95 4.62 2.96
C TRP A 88 -22.01 5.83 2.99
N LEU A 89 -21.09 5.95 2.02
CA LEU A 89 -20.12 7.04 1.97
C LEU A 89 -20.82 8.32 1.47
N LYS A 90 -20.82 9.36 2.30
CA LYS A 90 -21.27 10.69 1.90
C LYS A 90 -20.11 11.48 1.33
N ASP A 91 -20.41 12.49 0.52
CA ASP A 91 -19.37 13.41 0.03
C ASP A 91 -18.71 14.13 1.22
N HIS A 92 -17.38 14.24 1.15
CA HIS A 92 -16.59 14.86 2.19
C HIS A 92 -15.40 15.59 1.55
N PRO A 93 -15.06 16.83 1.98
CA PRO A 93 -14.02 17.62 1.32
C PRO A 93 -12.63 16.98 1.36
N LYS A 94 -12.35 16.14 2.37
CA LYS A 94 -11.09 15.39 2.50
C LYS A 94 -11.11 13.97 1.91
N ILE A 95 -12.20 13.54 1.24
CA ILE A 95 -12.30 12.17 0.72
C ILE A 95 -12.64 12.21 -0.76
N SER A 96 -11.84 11.52 -1.58
CA SER A 96 -12.11 11.34 -3.00
C SER A 96 -12.18 9.86 -3.35
N VAL A 97 -13.24 9.46 -4.06
CA VAL A 97 -13.33 8.14 -4.66
C VAL A 97 -12.72 8.22 -6.05
N VAL A 98 -11.68 7.43 -6.28
CA VAL A 98 -10.93 7.39 -7.54
C VAL A 98 -11.23 6.07 -8.22
N ASP A 99 -11.66 6.14 -9.46
CA ASP A 99 -11.79 4.94 -10.27
C ASP A 99 -10.40 4.53 -10.76
N HIS A 100 -10.03 3.26 -10.59
CA HIS A 100 -8.70 2.78 -10.97
C HIS A 100 -8.40 2.92 -12.48
N ARG A 101 -9.42 3.11 -13.33
CA ARG A 101 -9.28 3.44 -14.76
C ARG A 101 -8.66 4.81 -15.00
N GLN A 102 -8.66 5.68 -14.01
CA GLN A 102 -8.01 7.00 -14.06
C GLN A 102 -6.49 6.90 -13.91
N ILE A 103 -5.99 5.83 -13.30
CA ILE A 103 -4.56 5.66 -12.96
C ILE A 103 -3.91 4.50 -13.72
N ILE A 104 -4.70 3.51 -14.15
CA ILE A 104 -4.24 2.34 -14.90
C ILE A 104 -4.39 2.60 -16.42
N PRO A 105 -3.36 2.32 -17.23
CA PRO A 105 -3.47 2.39 -18.70
C PRO A 105 -4.58 1.49 -19.25
N ALA A 106 -5.33 1.99 -20.24
CA ALA A 106 -6.52 1.33 -20.77
C ALA A 106 -6.24 -0.09 -21.29
N GLU A 107 -5.07 -0.32 -21.88
CA GLU A 107 -4.62 -1.60 -22.42
C GLU A 107 -4.38 -2.69 -21.35
N ARG A 108 -4.29 -2.31 -20.06
CA ARG A 108 -4.09 -3.24 -18.94
C ARG A 108 -5.40 -3.63 -18.26
N LEU A 109 -6.51 -2.97 -18.60
CA LEU A 109 -7.83 -3.23 -18.04
C LEU A 109 -8.57 -4.36 -18.77
N PRO A 110 -9.51 -5.05 -18.11
CA PRO A 110 -9.84 -4.96 -16.68
C PRO A 110 -8.78 -5.62 -15.80
N LEU A 111 -8.55 -5.06 -14.60
CA LEU A 111 -7.54 -5.50 -13.64
C LEU A 111 -8.16 -5.68 -12.25
N PHE A 112 -8.02 -6.89 -11.68
CA PHE A 112 -8.65 -7.26 -10.40
C PHE A 112 -7.63 -7.61 -9.30
N SER A 113 -6.34 -7.63 -9.63
CA SER A 113 -5.27 -7.92 -8.66
C SER A 113 -4.93 -6.64 -7.91
N SER A 114 -5.13 -6.62 -6.59
CA SER A 114 -4.75 -5.49 -5.73
C SER A 114 -3.27 -5.16 -5.88
N ILE A 115 -2.38 -6.15 -5.82
CA ILE A 115 -0.93 -5.98 -6.03
C ILE A 115 -0.62 -5.25 -7.34
N ALA A 116 -1.34 -5.59 -8.42
CA ALA A 116 -1.13 -4.93 -9.70
C ALA A 116 -1.68 -3.50 -9.72
N ILE A 117 -2.78 -3.22 -9.00
CA ILE A 117 -3.35 -1.88 -8.86
C ILE A 117 -2.44 -0.99 -7.99
N GLU A 118 -1.86 -1.55 -6.92
CA GLU A 118 -0.92 -0.88 -6.01
C GLU A 118 0.25 -0.22 -6.76
N MET A 119 0.69 -0.81 -7.87
CA MET A 119 1.78 -0.29 -8.72
C MET A 119 1.45 1.02 -9.45
N TYR A 120 0.22 1.54 -9.37
CA TYR A 120 -0.20 2.78 -10.03
C TYR A 120 -0.77 3.83 -9.06
N LEU A 121 -0.73 3.60 -7.74
CA LEU A 121 -1.30 4.54 -6.77
C LEU A 121 -0.60 5.91 -6.83
N ASP A 122 0.69 5.94 -7.17
CA ASP A 122 1.47 7.15 -7.40
C ASP A 122 0.88 8.07 -8.50
N ARG A 123 0.02 7.53 -9.37
CA ARG A 123 -0.60 8.29 -10.47
C ARG A 123 -1.94 8.92 -10.11
N ILE A 124 -2.41 8.77 -8.87
CA ILE A 124 -3.65 9.40 -8.42
C ILE A 124 -3.52 10.93 -8.56
N PRO A 125 -4.42 11.59 -9.32
CA PRO A 125 -4.36 13.04 -9.48
C PRO A 125 -4.49 13.77 -8.14
N GLY A 126 -3.51 14.62 -7.82
CA GLY A 126 -3.51 15.42 -6.58
C GLY A 126 -3.05 14.66 -5.33
N LEU A 127 -2.50 13.45 -5.49
CA LEU A 127 -1.82 12.72 -4.42
C LEU A 127 -0.53 13.45 -4.03
N SER A 128 -0.27 13.54 -2.73
CA SER A 128 0.97 14.06 -2.17
C SER A 128 2.14 13.10 -2.45
N GLU A 129 3.35 13.65 -2.48
CA GLU A 129 4.60 12.87 -2.54
C GLU A 129 4.73 11.89 -1.36
N HIS A 130 4.08 12.20 -0.22
CA HIS A 130 4.04 11.33 0.95
C HIS A 130 2.61 10.83 1.12
N PHE A 131 2.45 9.51 1.10
CA PHE A 131 1.17 8.89 1.38
C PHE A 131 1.35 7.56 2.10
N LEU A 132 0.36 7.21 2.90
CA LEU A 132 0.20 5.89 3.47
C LEU A 132 -0.75 5.07 2.59
N TYR A 133 -0.44 3.79 2.45
CA TYR A 133 -1.33 2.81 1.83
C TYR A 133 -1.94 1.93 2.92
N ALA A 134 -3.25 1.68 2.81
CA ALA A 134 -3.99 0.76 3.66
C ALA A 134 -4.96 -0.07 2.82
N ASN A 135 -5.12 -1.35 3.15
CA ASN A 135 -6.31 -2.10 2.74
C ASN A 135 -7.52 -1.62 3.54
N ASP A 136 -8.72 -1.96 3.07
CA ASP A 136 -9.98 -1.60 3.72
C ASP A 136 -10.19 -2.28 5.09
N ASP A 137 -9.50 -3.39 5.34
CA ASP A 137 -9.49 -4.15 6.60
C ASP A 137 -8.35 -3.75 7.57
N MET A 138 -7.61 -2.67 7.28
CA MET A 138 -6.58 -2.15 8.17
C MET A 138 -7.13 -1.05 9.09
N PHE A 139 -6.74 -1.05 10.36
CA PHE A 139 -7.25 -0.11 11.36
C PHE A 139 -6.13 0.57 12.13
N PHE A 140 -6.34 1.85 12.46
CA PHE A 140 -5.50 2.58 13.41
C PHE A 140 -6.09 2.44 14.81
N ASN A 141 -5.33 1.87 15.75
CA ASN A 141 -5.85 1.46 17.07
C ASN A 141 -5.48 2.42 18.23
N ARG A 142 -4.61 3.38 17.98
CA ARG A 142 -4.17 4.42 18.92
C ARG A 142 -3.82 5.68 18.14
N PRO A 143 -3.82 6.86 18.76
CA PRO A 143 -3.28 8.06 18.13
C PRO A 143 -1.84 7.82 17.66
N LEU A 144 -1.58 8.19 16.41
CA LEU A 144 -0.28 8.11 15.76
C LEU A 144 0.11 9.50 15.27
N GLU A 145 1.40 9.73 15.14
CA GLU A 145 1.99 10.95 14.60
C GLU A 145 2.67 10.66 13.26
N VAL A 146 2.98 11.70 12.50
CA VAL A 146 3.74 11.57 11.24
C VAL A 146 5.08 10.87 11.49
N SER A 147 5.69 11.10 12.66
CA SER A 147 6.95 10.51 13.12
C SER A 147 6.89 9.00 13.35
N ASP A 148 5.70 8.39 13.46
CA ASP A 148 5.55 6.92 13.49
C ASP A 148 5.80 6.30 12.09
N PHE A 149 5.75 7.11 11.02
CA PHE A 149 5.84 6.66 9.63
C PHE A 149 7.01 7.25 8.85
N TYR A 150 7.45 8.47 9.19
CA TYR A 150 8.52 9.17 8.49
C TYR A 150 9.56 9.72 9.48
N ASP A 151 10.83 9.70 9.09
CA ASP A 151 11.91 10.31 9.86
C ASP A 151 12.00 11.83 9.65
N TYR A 152 12.99 12.46 10.31
CA TYR A 152 13.23 13.90 10.19
C TYR A 152 13.63 14.31 8.75
N ASP A 153 14.29 13.43 8.01
CA ASP A 153 14.67 13.63 6.61
C ASP A 153 13.53 13.30 5.65
N ARG A 154 12.31 13.04 6.17
CA ARG A 154 11.08 12.72 5.44
C ARG A 154 11.13 11.37 4.72
N CYS A 155 12.07 10.51 5.09
CA CYS A 155 12.16 9.17 4.55
C CYS A 155 11.20 8.23 5.31
N PRO A 156 10.57 7.26 4.63
CA PRO A 156 9.66 6.32 5.28
C PRO A 156 10.42 5.40 6.23
N LEU A 157 9.86 5.19 7.42
CA LEU A 157 10.34 4.20 8.38
C LEU A 157 9.91 2.80 7.92
N VAL A 158 10.88 1.90 7.79
CA VAL A 158 10.65 0.51 7.39
C VAL A 158 10.85 -0.41 8.59
N TRP A 159 9.74 -0.97 9.07
CA TRP A 159 9.76 -1.93 10.17
C TRP A 159 9.88 -3.35 9.62
N ALA A 160 11.07 -3.94 9.72
CA ALA A 160 11.28 -5.36 9.42
C ALA A 160 11.21 -6.16 10.73
N SER A 161 10.43 -7.25 10.76
CA SER A 161 10.45 -8.13 11.93
C SER A 161 11.79 -8.87 12.01
N ARG A 162 12.32 -9.06 13.21
CA ARG A 162 13.57 -9.82 13.42
C ARG A 162 13.49 -11.27 12.92
N GLU A 163 12.30 -11.82 12.72
CA GLU A 163 12.12 -13.13 12.08
C GLU A 163 12.45 -13.10 10.58
N GLN A 164 12.28 -11.95 9.91
CA GLN A 164 12.75 -11.75 8.53
C GLN A 164 14.23 -11.35 8.46
N GLU A 165 14.82 -10.82 9.53
CA GLU A 165 16.27 -10.63 9.66
C GLU A 165 17.02 -11.92 9.99
N LYS A 166 16.35 -12.90 10.61
CA LYS A 166 16.93 -14.23 10.79
C LYS A 166 16.97 -14.93 9.43
N GLU A 167 18.16 -14.87 8.84
CA GLU A 167 18.70 -15.72 7.76
C GLU A 167 18.54 -15.26 6.30
N MET A 168 18.06 -14.05 5.98
CA MET A 168 18.11 -13.59 4.58
C MET A 168 19.53 -13.18 4.15
N THR A 169 20.34 -14.15 3.70
CA THR A 169 21.69 -13.96 3.15
C THR A 169 21.67 -13.88 1.62
N ARG A 170 22.79 -13.48 0.99
CA ARG A 170 22.89 -13.55 -0.49
C ARG A 170 22.69 -14.96 -1.02
N GLN A 171 23.14 -15.96 -0.27
CA GLN A 171 23.00 -17.37 -0.63
C GLN A 171 21.52 -17.79 -0.56
N VAL A 172 20.85 -17.51 0.57
CA VAL A 172 19.42 -17.81 0.75
C VAL A 172 18.55 -17.09 -0.29
N ALA A 173 18.88 -15.84 -0.63
CA ALA A 173 18.22 -15.10 -1.70
C ALA A 173 18.42 -15.75 -3.09
N ALA A 174 19.64 -16.23 -3.39
CA ALA A 174 19.93 -16.92 -4.64
C ALA A 174 19.19 -18.26 -4.72
N ASP A 175 19.23 -19.05 -3.63
CA ASP A 175 18.54 -20.34 -3.53
C ASP A 175 17.03 -20.20 -3.71
N ILE A 176 16.42 -19.14 -3.15
CA ILE A 176 14.99 -18.85 -3.33
C ILE A 176 14.65 -18.44 -4.78
N LEU A 177 15.56 -17.73 -5.46
CA LEU A 177 15.34 -17.29 -6.84
C LEU A 177 15.50 -18.43 -7.85
N ASP A 178 16.39 -19.38 -7.56
CA ASP A 178 16.72 -20.53 -8.41
C ASP A 178 15.74 -21.71 -8.25
N ASP A 179 14.95 -21.71 -7.17
CA ASP A 179 13.92 -22.73 -6.90
C ASP A 179 12.63 -22.46 -7.70
N ASP A 180 12.45 -23.14 -8.83
CA ASP A 180 11.30 -23.01 -9.72
C ASP A 180 9.95 -23.47 -9.10
N ASP A 181 9.98 -24.25 -8.02
CA ASP A 181 8.77 -24.72 -7.33
C ASP A 181 8.29 -23.77 -6.22
N ARG A 182 9.05 -22.71 -5.91
CA ARG A 182 8.66 -21.69 -4.91
C ARG A 182 7.74 -20.61 -5.47
N ARG A 183 6.71 -20.29 -4.69
CA ARG A 183 5.71 -19.22 -4.94
C ARG A 183 6.34 -17.93 -5.48
N ASP A 184 5.83 -17.45 -6.62
CA ASP A 184 6.26 -16.22 -7.32
C ASP A 184 6.37 -14.98 -6.43
N TRP A 185 5.49 -14.89 -5.43
CA TRP A 185 5.48 -13.79 -4.46
C TRP A 185 6.76 -13.74 -3.63
N LEU A 186 7.30 -14.88 -3.18
CA LEU A 186 8.51 -14.90 -2.37
C LEU A 186 9.73 -14.43 -3.19
N LYS A 187 9.80 -14.83 -4.47
CA LYS A 187 10.81 -14.34 -5.41
C LYS A 187 10.69 -12.82 -5.61
N THR A 188 9.48 -12.28 -5.61
CA THR A 188 9.22 -10.83 -5.72
C THR A 188 9.71 -10.07 -4.49
N VAL A 189 9.43 -10.58 -3.28
CA VAL A 189 9.94 -10.01 -2.01
C VAL A 189 11.46 -10.02 -1.97
N VAL A 190 12.11 -11.12 -2.42
CA VAL A 190 13.58 -11.21 -2.49
C VAL A 190 14.15 -10.19 -3.47
N ARG A 191 13.54 -10.01 -4.65
CA ARG A 191 13.97 -8.98 -5.62
C ARG A 191 13.85 -7.57 -5.07
N ALA A 192 12.75 -7.25 -4.39
CA ALA A 192 12.56 -5.96 -3.74
C ALA A 192 13.61 -5.72 -2.64
N TRP A 193 13.91 -6.73 -1.82
CA TRP A 193 14.97 -6.68 -0.82
C TRP A 193 16.36 -6.45 -1.43
N MET A 194 16.69 -7.13 -2.54
CA MET A 194 17.95 -6.91 -3.26
C MET A 194 18.08 -5.48 -3.80
N LEU A 195 17.00 -4.92 -4.35
CA LEU A 195 16.94 -3.53 -4.82
C LEU A 195 17.14 -2.54 -3.67
N TYR A 196 16.44 -2.75 -2.55
CA TYR A 196 16.59 -1.95 -1.34
C TYR A 196 18.04 -1.95 -0.84
N ARG A 197 18.68 -3.13 -0.74
CA ARG A 197 20.09 -3.24 -0.34
C ARG A 197 21.05 -2.54 -1.29
N LYS A 198 20.83 -2.66 -2.60
CA LYS A 198 21.66 -2.00 -3.62
C LYS A 198 21.61 -0.47 -3.48
N LYS A 199 20.43 0.08 -3.16
CA LYS A 199 20.23 1.51 -2.95
C LYS A 199 20.80 1.98 -1.59
N ALA A 200 20.60 1.21 -0.52
CA ALA A 200 21.13 1.52 0.81
C ALA A 200 22.68 1.52 0.85
N TRP A 201 23.32 0.55 0.19
CA TRP A 201 24.79 0.45 0.17
C TRP A 201 25.46 1.47 -0.75
N ALA A 202 24.72 2.03 -1.72
CA ALA A 202 25.21 3.12 -2.56
C ALA A 202 25.15 4.49 -1.85
N GLY A 203 24.47 4.58 -0.70
CA GLY A 203 24.15 5.86 -0.04
C GLY A 203 24.73 6.08 1.36
N ASN A 204 25.14 5.06 2.12
CA ASN A 204 25.72 5.31 3.45
C ASN A 204 26.59 4.15 3.98
N SER A 205 27.89 4.40 4.08
CA SER A 205 28.69 3.92 5.21
C SER A 205 28.20 4.67 6.46
N LEU A 206 27.86 3.96 7.54
CA LEU A 206 27.40 4.43 8.87
C LEU A 206 25.93 4.08 9.15
N LEU A 207 25.68 2.82 9.50
CA LEU A 207 24.61 2.47 10.41
C LEU A 207 25.22 2.43 11.82
N HIS A 208 24.96 3.47 12.60
CA HIS A 208 25.21 3.46 14.04
C HIS A 208 24.21 2.50 14.70
N THR A 209 24.72 1.37 15.19
CA THR A 209 23.99 0.53 16.13
C THR A 209 23.98 1.22 17.49
N SER A 210 22.88 1.87 17.86
CA SER A 210 22.64 2.23 19.26
C SER A 210 21.74 1.18 19.88
N SER A 211 22.37 0.24 20.56
CA SER A 211 21.75 -0.70 21.50
C SER A 211 21.16 0.07 22.67
N PHE A 212 19.92 -0.24 23.04
CA PHE A 212 19.41 0.03 24.38
C PHE A 212 18.96 -1.29 25.00
N HIS A 213 19.37 -1.47 26.27
CA HIS A 213 19.07 -2.59 27.15
C HIS A 213 17.59 -2.60 27.56
#